data_AF-A0A969Z355-F1
#
_entry.id   AF-A0A969Z355-F1
#
_cell.length_a   1.000
_cell.length_b   1.000
_cell.length_c   1.000
_cell.angle_alpha   90.00
_cell.angle_beta   90.00
_cell.angle_gamma   90.00
#
_symmetry.space_group_name_H-M   'P 1'
#
loop_
_entity.id
_entity.type
_entity.pdbx_description
1 polymer ?
#
loop_
_entity_poly.entity_id
_entity_poly.type
_entity_poly.pdbx_seq_one_letter_code
_entity_poly.pdbx_strand_id
1 'polypeptide(L)'
;MISIAILAISLGVILIGAEVFVNGVEWLGFKLNLSEGAVGSVLAAVGTALPETIIPIIAIVFSPGTSGHEIGIGAILGAPLMLASLAMFVSGVAVIAFRRRRTYGAKVVADYSTMSRDLSFFIIIYALAILAGAIPPQFRVGQLVIAVF
;
A
#
# COMPACT_ATOMS: atom_id res chain seq x y z
N MET A 1 7.94 25.97 -13.49
CA MET A 1 7.57 26.56 -12.18
C MET A 1 6.15 26.22 -11.77
N ILE A 2 5.14 26.50 -12.60
CA ILE A 2 3.73 26.18 -12.29
C ILE A 2 3.52 24.68 -12.00
N SER A 3 4.11 23.78 -12.79
CA SER A 3 3.97 22.32 -12.56
C SER A 3 4.57 21.86 -11.22
N ILE A 4 5.65 22.49 -10.77
CA ILE A 4 6.27 22.19 -9.48
C ILE A 4 5.37 22.67 -8.35
N ALA A 5 4.78 23.87 -8.49
CA ALA A 5 3.81 24.38 -7.53
C ALA A 5 2.57 23.49 -7.44
N ILE A 6 2.03 23.05 -8.58
CA ILE A 6 0.91 22.10 -8.62
C ILE A 6 1.29 20.80 -7.91
N LEU A 7 2.45 20.21 -8.22
CA LEU A 7 2.91 18.97 -7.60
C LEU A 7 3.04 19.12 -6.07
N ALA A 8 3.63 20.22 -5.60
CA ALA A 8 3.77 20.48 -4.17
C ALA A 8 2.42 20.64 -3.47
N ILE A 9 1.48 21.38 -4.08
CA ILE A 9 0.13 21.57 -3.54
C ILE A 9 -0.63 20.25 -3.54
N SER A 10 -0.60 19.49 -4.64
CA SER A 10 -1.23 18.17 -4.75
C SER A 10 -0.69 17.20 -3.71
N LEU A 11 0.63 17.17 -3.50
CA LEU A 11 1.25 16.37 -2.46
C LEU A 11 0.73 16.77 -1.07
N GLY A 12 0.66 18.08 -0.77
CA GLY A 12 0.12 18.58 0.49
C GLY A 12 -1.33 18.14 0.72
N VAL A 13 -2.17 18.23 -0.31
CA VAL A 13 -3.58 17.78 -0.26
C VAL A 13 -3.67 16.28 -0.02
N ILE A 14 -2.84 15.47 -0.69
CA ILE A 14 -2.81 14.01 -0.52
C ILE A 14 -2.39 13.64 0.91
N LEU A 15 -1.35 14.28 1.45
CA LEU A 15 -0.85 14.00 2.81
C LEU A 15 -1.90 14.35 3.88
N ILE A 16 -2.53 15.53 3.77
CA ILE A 16 -3.60 15.94 4.69
C ILE A 16 -4.81 15.01 4.55
N GLY A 17 -5.19 14.66 3.32
CA GLY A 17 -6.29 13.74 3.04
C GLY A 17 -6.04 12.36 3.65
N ALA A 18 -4.83 11.82 3.52
CA ALA A 18 -4.44 10.55 4.12
C ALA A 18 -4.48 10.60 5.66
N GLU A 19 -3.99 11.66 6.28
CA GLU A 19 -4.03 11.83 7.74
C GLU A 19 -5.48 11.88 8.27
N VAL A 20 -6.34 12.69 7.65
CA VAL A 20 -7.76 12.78 8.02
C VAL A 20 -8.47 11.44 7.79
N PHE A 21 -8.16 10.76 6.70
CA PHE A 21 -8.75 9.47 6.36
C PHE A 21 -8.39 8.39 7.39
N VAL A 22 -7.11 8.22 7.71
CA VAL A 22 -6.65 7.20 8.68
C VAL A 22 -7.26 7.47 10.06
N ASN A 23 -7.25 8.72 10.52
CA ASN A 23 -7.91 9.10 11.77
C ASN A 23 -9.42 8.77 11.76
N GLY A 24 -10.10 9.02 10.64
CA GLY A 24 -11.51 8.68 10.47
C GLY A 24 -11.78 7.18 10.53
N VAL A 25 -10.92 6.38 9.91
CA VAL A 25 -10.98 4.91 9.95
C VAL A 25 -10.72 4.37 11.36
N GLU A 26 -9.75 4.92 12.09
CA GLU A 26 -9.48 4.53 13.47
C GLU A 26 -10.68 4.79 14.38
N TRP A 27 -11.28 5.97 14.27
CA TRP A 27 -12.49 6.32 15.01
C TRP A 27 -13.69 5.46 14.64
N LEU A 28 -13.85 5.15 13.35
CA LEU A 28 -14.88 4.24 12.89
C LEU A 28 -14.68 2.84 13.48
N GLY A 29 -13.45 2.34 13.46
CA GLY A 29 -13.07 1.07 14.06
C GLY A 29 -13.37 1.01 15.55
N PHE A 30 -13.05 2.06 16.29
CA PHE A 30 -13.39 2.21 17.71
C PHE A 30 -14.91 2.17 17.93
N LYS A 31 -15.68 2.94 17.15
CA LYS A 31 -17.15 2.99 17.29
C LYS A 31 -17.83 1.64 16.96
N LEU A 32 -17.23 0.85 16.08
CA LEU A 32 -17.70 -0.48 15.71
C LEU A 32 -17.16 -1.60 16.61
N ASN A 33 -16.38 -1.28 17.66
CA ASN A 33 -15.70 -2.25 18.53
C ASN A 33 -14.82 -3.25 17.76
N LEU A 34 -14.16 -2.79 16.69
CA LEU A 34 -13.21 -3.61 15.95
C LEU A 34 -11.86 -3.67 16.68
N SER A 35 -11.17 -4.81 16.59
CA SER A 35 -9.80 -4.95 17.11
C SER A 35 -8.84 -4.01 16.37
N GLU A 36 -7.85 -3.45 17.06
CA GLU A 36 -6.80 -2.61 16.47
C GLU A 36 -6.14 -3.29 15.25
N GLY A 37 -5.92 -4.60 15.33
CA GLY A 37 -5.41 -5.39 14.23
C GLY A 37 -6.31 -5.33 12.98
N ALA A 38 -7.62 -5.50 13.11
CA ALA A 38 -8.56 -5.42 11.99
C ALA A 38 -8.66 -4.00 11.37
N VAL A 39 -8.62 -2.97 12.21
CA VAL A 39 -8.66 -1.58 11.76
C VAL A 39 -7.39 -1.23 10.99
N GLY A 40 -6.22 -1.58 11.53
CA GLY A 40 -4.93 -1.32 10.89
C GLY A 40 -4.68 -2.17 9.65
N SER A 41 -4.85 -3.49 9.75
CA SER A 41 -4.52 -4.44 8.67
C SER A 41 -5.47 -4.37 7.47
N VAL A 42 -6.73 -3.97 7.68
CA VAL A 42 -7.74 -3.96 6.61
C VAL A 42 -8.17 -2.54 6.28
N LEU A 43 -8.79 -1.82 7.21
CA LEU A 43 -9.45 -0.55 6.89
C LEU A 43 -8.43 0.55 6.57
N ALA A 44 -7.39 0.70 7.39
CA ALA A 44 -6.35 1.69 7.17
C ALA A 44 -5.49 1.32 5.96
N ALA A 45 -5.08 0.04 5.86
CA ALA A 45 -4.29 -0.46 4.75
C ALA A 45 -4.97 -0.21 3.38
N VAL A 46 -6.26 -0.57 3.24
CA VAL A 46 -7.03 -0.34 2.01
C VAL A 46 -7.10 1.15 1.68
N GLY A 47 -7.37 1.99 2.68
CA GLY A 47 -7.43 3.43 2.51
C GLY A 47 -6.14 4.07 2.02
N THR A 48 -5.01 3.64 2.58
CA THR A 48 -3.69 4.16 2.22
C THR A 48 -3.11 3.58 0.94
N ALA A 49 -3.66 2.48 0.41
CA ALA A 49 -3.22 1.88 -0.85
C ALA A 49 -4.15 2.22 -2.02
N LEU A 50 -5.34 2.72 -1.74
CA LEU A 50 -6.34 3.11 -2.73
C LEU A 50 -5.81 4.16 -3.72
N PRO A 51 -5.21 5.29 -3.28
CA PRO A 51 -4.66 6.29 -4.19
C PRO A 51 -3.63 5.70 -5.17
N GLU A 52 -2.73 4.86 -4.66
CA GLU A 52 -1.65 4.21 -5.39
C GLU A 52 -2.19 3.16 -6.36
N THR A 53 -3.27 2.47 -5.99
CA THR A 53 -3.92 1.45 -6.83
C THR A 53 -4.77 2.07 -7.94
N ILE A 54 -5.34 3.26 -7.70
CA ILE A 54 -6.15 3.97 -8.69
C ILE A 54 -5.31 4.47 -9.88
N ILE A 55 -4.06 4.92 -9.63
CA ILE A 55 -3.17 5.42 -10.69
C ILE A 55 -2.96 4.40 -11.84
N PRO A 56 -2.53 3.15 -11.60
CA PRO A 56 -2.36 2.17 -12.65
C PRO A 56 -3.68 1.76 -13.30
N ILE A 57 -4.80 1.71 -12.54
CA ILE A 57 -6.13 1.46 -13.12
C ILE A 57 -6.47 2.54 -14.15
N ILE A 58 -6.31 3.82 -13.78
CA ILE A 58 -6.59 4.94 -14.70
C ILE A 58 -5.65 4.89 -15.91
N ALA A 59 -4.36 4.65 -15.67
CA ALA A 59 -3.35 4.62 -16.73
C ALA A 59 -3.61 3.51 -17.76
N ILE A 60 -3.98 2.31 -17.31
CA ILE A 60 -4.22 1.15 -18.19
C ILE A 60 -5.59 1.23 -18.88
N VAL A 61 -6.64 1.69 -18.17
CA VAL A 61 -8.02 1.69 -18.70
C VAL A 61 -8.33 2.92 -19.53
N PHE A 62 -7.90 4.11 -19.09
CA PHE A 62 -8.31 5.38 -19.69
C PHE A 62 -7.24 6.04 -20.57
N SER A 63 -5.99 5.54 -20.53
CA SER A 63 -4.90 6.02 -21.40
C SER A 63 -4.34 4.87 -22.25
N PRO A 64 -5.12 4.38 -23.25
CA PRO A 64 -4.66 3.31 -24.13
C PRO A 64 -3.47 3.82 -24.98
N GLY A 65 -2.27 3.34 -24.68
CA GLY A 65 -1.03 3.70 -25.36
C GLY A 65 0.21 3.21 -24.60
N THR A 66 1.39 3.34 -25.21
CA THR A 66 2.66 2.94 -24.61
C THR A 66 2.95 3.70 -23.32
N SER A 67 2.65 5.01 -23.31
CA SER A 67 2.86 5.88 -22.15
C SER A 67 1.97 5.53 -20.94
N GLY A 68 0.70 5.16 -21.15
CA GLY A 68 -0.17 4.70 -20.06
C GLY A 68 0.32 3.38 -19.46
N HIS A 69 0.86 2.49 -20.30
CA HIS A 69 1.41 1.21 -19.85
C HIS A 69 2.68 1.40 -19.00
N GLU A 70 3.59 2.29 -19.41
CA GLU A 70 4.79 2.63 -18.65
C GLU A 70 4.46 3.25 -17.28
N ILE A 71 3.47 4.15 -17.23
CA ILE A 71 2.98 4.75 -15.98
C ILE A 71 2.37 3.67 -15.08
N GLY A 72 1.57 2.77 -15.63
CA GLY A 72 0.95 1.67 -14.90
C GLY A 72 2.00 0.73 -14.28
N ILE A 73 2.99 0.30 -15.07
CA ILE A 73 4.10 -0.52 -14.58
C ILE A 73 4.89 0.21 -13.49
N GLY A 74 5.19 1.49 -13.72
CA GLY A 74 5.91 2.33 -12.76
C GLY A 74 5.19 2.47 -11.43
N ALA A 75 3.86 2.65 -11.44
CA ALA A 75 3.05 2.74 -10.23
C ALA A 75 2.97 1.39 -9.48
N ILE A 76 2.75 0.29 -10.21
CA ILE A 76 2.62 -1.06 -9.63
C ILE A 76 3.94 -1.49 -8.97
N LEU A 77 5.08 -1.30 -9.64
CA LEU A 77 6.39 -1.69 -9.11
C LEU A 77 6.96 -0.67 -8.11
N GLY A 78 6.63 0.60 -8.29
CA GLY A 78 7.13 1.69 -7.46
C GLY A 78 6.64 1.64 -6.02
N ALA A 79 5.37 1.26 -5.80
CA ALA A 79 4.80 1.22 -4.46
C ALA A 79 5.49 0.21 -3.52
N PRO A 80 5.69 -1.09 -3.88
CA PRO A 80 6.45 -2.02 -3.06
C PRO A 80 7.91 -1.58 -2.86
N LEU A 81 8.54 -1.01 -3.89
CA LEU A 81 9.92 -0.53 -3.81
C LEU A 81 10.05 0.62 -2.79
N MET A 82 9.13 1.59 -2.83
CA MET A 82 9.10 2.72 -1.92
C MET A 82 8.87 2.25 -0.47
N LEU A 83 7.98 1.27 -0.26
CA LEU A 83 7.74 0.71 1.07
C LEU A 83 8.99 0.00 1.60
N ALA A 84 9.55 -0.92 0.82
CA ALA A 84 10.70 -1.72 1.24
C ALA A 84 11.98 -0.88 1.47
N SER A 85 12.14 0.23 0.76
CA SER A 85 13.31 1.11 0.87
C SER A 85 13.03 2.32 1.77
N LEU A 86 12.32 3.31 1.26
CA LEU A 86 12.15 4.61 1.88
C LEU A 86 11.30 4.54 3.14
N ALA A 87 10.15 3.87 3.10
CA ALA A 87 9.26 3.82 4.26
C ALA A 87 9.93 3.08 5.43
N MET A 88 10.47 1.87 5.19
CA MET A 88 11.19 1.12 6.21
C MET A 88 12.42 1.87 6.75
N PHE A 89 13.16 2.57 5.89
CA PHE A 89 14.27 3.42 6.31
C PHE A 89 13.81 4.55 7.23
N VAL A 90 12.79 5.32 6.82
CA VAL A 90 12.25 6.44 7.61
C VAL A 90 11.68 5.93 8.94
N SER A 91 10.94 4.82 8.95
CA SER A 91 10.44 4.19 10.17
C SER A 91 11.58 3.77 11.11
N GLY A 92 12.63 3.17 10.58
CA GLY A 92 13.82 2.79 11.36
C GLY A 92 14.56 3.99 11.95
N VAL A 93 14.78 5.04 11.15
CA VAL A 93 15.38 6.30 11.59
C VAL A 93 14.53 6.96 12.66
N ALA A 94 13.21 7.00 12.50
CA ALA A 94 12.28 7.55 13.50
C ALA A 94 12.38 6.80 14.83
N VAL A 95 12.46 5.47 14.81
CA VAL A 95 12.66 4.65 16.01
C VAL A 95 13.94 5.04 16.76
N ILE A 96 15.05 5.25 16.05
CA ILE A 96 16.33 5.60 16.64
C ILE A 96 16.33 7.05 17.14
N ALA A 97 15.87 8.00 16.31
CA ALA A 97 15.85 9.43 16.62
C ALA A 97 14.97 9.74 17.83
N PHE A 98 13.78 9.12 17.91
CA PHE A 98 12.83 9.33 19.01
C PHE A 98 13.00 8.31 20.16
N ARG A 99 14.09 7.54 20.19
CA ARG A 99 14.36 6.52 21.23
C ARG A 99 14.22 7.06 22.65
N ARG A 100 14.62 8.31 22.91
CA ARG A 100 14.55 8.93 24.25
C ARG A 100 13.13 9.31 24.68
N ARG A 101 12.20 9.48 23.73
CA ARG A 101 10.80 9.84 23.99
C ARG A 101 9.86 8.63 23.96
N ARG A 102 10.28 7.49 23.41
CA ARG A 102 9.45 6.27 23.34
C ARG A 102 9.52 5.45 24.63
N THR A 103 8.36 4.95 25.05
CA THR A 103 8.17 4.05 26.20
C THR A 103 9.00 2.76 26.09
N TYR A 104 9.17 2.24 24.87
CA TYR A 104 9.95 1.02 24.58
C TYR A 104 11.37 1.29 24.06
N GLY A 105 11.82 2.55 24.08
CA GLY A 105 13.13 2.94 23.58
C GLY A 105 13.34 2.57 22.10
N ALA A 106 14.34 1.72 21.84
CA ALA A 106 14.68 1.25 20.50
C ALA A 106 13.97 -0.06 20.12
N LYS A 107 13.26 -0.71 21.06
CA LYS A 107 12.56 -1.95 20.76
C LYS A 107 11.33 -1.65 19.91
N VAL A 108 11.15 -2.43 18.85
CA VAL A 108 9.93 -2.43 18.03
C VAL A 108 9.05 -3.53 18.61
N VAL A 109 7.94 -3.14 19.22
CA VAL A 109 6.93 -4.09 19.72
C VAL A 109 5.88 -4.19 18.63
N ALA A 110 5.82 -5.34 17.96
CA ALA A 110 4.82 -5.66 16.96
C ALA A 110 4.04 -6.88 17.42
N ASP A 111 2.75 -6.92 17.10
CA ASP A 111 1.95 -8.12 17.32
C ASP A 111 2.32 -9.18 16.25
N TYR A 112 3.16 -10.12 16.66
CA TYR A 112 3.63 -11.21 15.82
C TYR A 112 2.50 -12.09 15.28
N SER A 113 1.39 -12.23 16.02
CA SER A 113 0.25 -13.06 15.60
C SER A 113 -0.42 -12.44 14.37
N THR A 114 -0.75 -11.15 14.48
CA THR A 114 -1.36 -10.38 13.37
C THR A 114 -0.41 -10.30 12.18
N MET A 115 0.87 -9.95 12.41
CA MET A 115 1.86 -9.82 11.34
C MET A 115 2.11 -11.13 10.59
N SER A 116 2.21 -12.26 11.32
CA SER A 116 2.42 -13.57 10.69
C SER A 116 1.21 -14.01 9.86
N ARG A 117 -0.01 -13.75 10.33
CA ARG A 117 -1.24 -14.05 9.61
C ARG A 117 -1.30 -13.25 8.30
N ASP A 118 -1.09 -11.95 8.39
CA ASP A 118 -1.20 -11.05 7.24
C ASP A 118 -0.10 -11.35 6.20
N LEU A 119 1.13 -11.62 6.66
CA LEU A 119 2.23 -12.01 5.78
C LEU A 119 2.01 -13.38 5.12
N SER A 120 1.44 -14.34 5.84
CA SER A 120 1.13 -15.67 5.27
C SER A 120 0.09 -15.55 4.16
N PHE A 121 -0.97 -14.76 4.41
CA PHE A 121 -1.99 -14.47 3.41
C PHE A 121 -1.41 -13.75 2.19
N PHE A 122 -0.55 -12.74 2.41
CA PHE A 122 0.16 -12.04 1.35
C PHE A 122 1.01 -12.98 0.51
N ILE A 123 1.83 -13.84 1.13
CA ILE A 123 2.70 -14.78 0.40
C ILE A 123 1.89 -15.74 -0.47
N ILE A 124 0.76 -16.25 0.03
CA ILE A 124 -0.10 -17.16 -0.74
C ILE A 124 -0.68 -16.46 -1.97
N ILE A 125 -1.29 -15.29 -1.79
CA ILE A 125 -1.87 -14.53 -2.91
C ILE A 125 -0.81 -14.07 -3.90
N TYR A 126 0.31 -13.57 -3.39
CA TYR A 126 1.41 -13.10 -4.23
C TYR A 126 2.04 -14.24 -5.04
N ALA A 127 2.17 -15.43 -4.46
CA ALA A 127 2.61 -16.62 -5.17
C ALA A 127 1.63 -17.00 -6.29
N LEU A 128 0.32 -16.96 -6.04
CA LEU A 128 -0.71 -17.19 -7.07
C LEU A 128 -0.62 -16.15 -8.20
N ALA A 129 -0.41 -14.88 -7.86
CA ALA A 129 -0.24 -13.81 -8.84
C ALA A 129 1.01 -14.02 -9.72
N ILE A 130 2.14 -14.41 -9.12
CA ILE A 130 3.37 -14.77 -9.87
C ILE A 130 3.11 -15.97 -10.79
N LEU A 131 2.44 -17.01 -10.29
CA LEU A 131 2.11 -18.19 -11.08
C LEU A 131 1.21 -17.82 -12.27
N ALA A 132 0.20 -16.97 -12.06
CA ALA A 132 -0.65 -16.47 -13.15
C ALA A 132 0.16 -15.69 -14.20
N GLY A 133 1.12 -14.87 -13.76
CA GLY A 133 2.03 -14.14 -14.64
C GLY A 133 2.98 -15.05 -15.43
N ALA A 134 3.36 -16.20 -14.88
CA ALA A 134 4.24 -17.17 -15.53
C ALA A 134 3.51 -18.08 -16.56
N ILE A 135 2.18 -18.12 -16.55
CA ILE A 135 1.39 -18.92 -17.50
C ILE A 135 1.51 -18.32 -18.91
N PRO A 136 1.79 -19.13 -19.95
CA PRO A 136 1.83 -18.65 -21.33
C PRO A 136 0.49 -18.05 -21.81
N PRO A 137 0.50 -17.00 -22.68
CA PRO A 137 -0.71 -16.30 -23.13
C PRO A 137 -1.77 -17.17 -23.82
N GLN A 138 -1.38 -18.34 -24.31
CA GLN A 138 -2.25 -19.37 -24.88
C GLN A 138 -3.30 -19.91 -23.88
N PHE A 139 -3.07 -19.78 -22.57
CA PHE A 139 -4.01 -20.19 -21.51
C PHE A 139 -4.65 -18.98 -20.80
N ARG A 140 -5.01 -17.93 -21.56
CA ARG A 140 -5.57 -16.68 -21.04
C ARG A 140 -6.79 -16.85 -20.13
N VAL A 141 -7.59 -17.89 -20.37
CA VAL A 141 -8.76 -18.22 -19.52
C VAL A 141 -8.31 -18.61 -18.10
N GLY A 142 -7.23 -19.38 -17.95
CA GLY A 142 -6.66 -19.74 -16.65
C GLY A 142 -6.09 -18.54 -15.90
N GLN A 143 -5.46 -17.61 -16.62
CA GLN A 143 -4.98 -16.35 -16.03
C GLN A 143 -6.12 -15.47 -15.51
N LEU A 144 -7.23 -15.38 -16.25
CA LEU A 144 -8.40 -14.61 -15.83
C LEU A 144 -9.11 -15.23 -14.62
N VAL A 145 -9.18 -16.56 -14.53
CA VAL A 145 -9.75 -17.24 -13.36
C VAL A 145 -8.92 -16.97 -12.10
N ILE A 146 -7.59 -16.99 -12.22
CA ILE A 146 -6.71 -16.68 -11.08
C ILE A 146 -6.75 -15.18 -10.75
N ALA A 147 -6.85 -14.29 -11.73
CA ALA A 147 -6.88 -12.83 -11.50
C ALA A 147 -8.17 -12.33 -10.81
N VAL A 148 -9.24 -13.14 -10.79
CA VAL A 148 -10.48 -12.84 -10.06
C VAL A 148 -10.41 -13.25 -8.58
N PHE A 149 -9.47 -14.13 -8.23
CA PHE A 149 -9.22 -14.62 -6.87
C PHE A 149 -8.11 -13.83 -6.17
#